data_AF-A0A937MCM4-F1
#
_entry.id   AF-A0A937MCM4-F1
#
_cell.length_a   1.000
_cell.length_b   1.000
_cell.length_c   1.000
_cell.angle_alpha   90.00
_cell.angle_beta   90.00
_cell.angle_gamma   90.00
#
_symmetry.space_group_name_H-M   'P 1'
#
loop_
_entity.id
_entity.type
_entity.pdbx_description
1 polymer ?
#
loop_
_entity_poly.entity_id
_entity_poly.type
_entity_poly.pdbx_seq_one_letter_code
_entity_poly.pdbx_strand_id
1 'polypeptide(L)'
;GRRFSFAALVVVGDGRGRVGFGTGKAREVPEAIRKATESAKREMIRVPLREGRTLHHDVAGRFGAGRVIVRAAPPGTGIICGGPMRAVFETMGVQDVVAKSIGSANPHNMIKATFEALTSCMSPRGVAAKRGIKVGEIVSRRSGSAAAASGE
;
A
#
# COMPACT_ATOMS: atom_id res chain seq x y z
N GLY A 1 -34.94 -21.87 -7.92
CA GLY A 1 -33.65 -22.01 -8.64
C GLY A 1 -32.61 -21.05 -8.08
N ARG A 2 -31.36 -21.48 -7.93
CA ARG A 2 -30.24 -20.66 -7.41
C ARG A 2 -29.78 -19.65 -8.48
N ARG A 3 -29.87 -18.35 -8.20
CA ARG A 3 -29.33 -17.30 -9.10
C ARG A 3 -27.84 -17.11 -8.83
N PHE A 4 -27.00 -17.33 -9.84
CA PHE A 4 -25.56 -17.10 -9.74
C PHE A 4 -25.22 -15.62 -9.96
N SER A 5 -24.17 -15.18 -9.29
CA SER A 5 -23.59 -13.85 -9.44
C SER A 5 -22.10 -13.94 -9.18
N PHE A 6 -21.31 -13.17 -9.93
CA PHE A 6 -19.87 -13.08 -9.79
C PHE A 6 -19.50 -11.83 -9.01
N ALA A 7 -18.54 -11.96 -8.09
CA ALA A 7 -17.93 -10.84 -7.40
C ALA A 7 -16.49 -10.68 -7.89
N ALA A 8 -16.08 -9.44 -8.11
CA ALA A 8 -14.73 -9.06 -8.49
C ALA A 8 -14.17 -8.09 -7.45
N LEU A 9 -12.90 -8.28 -7.09
CA LEU A 9 -12.09 -7.34 -6.33
C LEU A 9 -10.96 -6.90 -7.25
N VAL A 10 -10.89 -5.61 -7.54
CA VAL A 10 -9.96 -5.03 -8.51
C VAL A 10 -9.10 -3.99 -7.82
N VAL A 11 -7.83 -3.94 -8.21
CA VAL A 11 -6.87 -2.92 -7.80
C VAL A 11 -6.45 -2.15 -9.05
N VAL A 12 -6.37 -0.83 -8.95
CA VAL A 12 -5.98 0.07 -10.02
C VAL A 12 -4.91 1.00 -9.48
N GLY A 13 -3.90 1.34 -10.29
CA GLY A 13 -2.90 2.32 -9.94
C GLY A 13 -2.30 2.98 -11.17
N ASP A 14 -1.57 4.06 -10.95
CA ASP A 14 -0.98 4.89 -12.01
C ASP A 14 0.52 4.70 -12.19
N GLY A 15 1.13 3.77 -11.44
CA GLY A 15 2.58 3.53 -11.43
C GLY A 15 3.40 4.69 -10.86
N ARG A 16 2.77 5.74 -10.31
CA ARG A 16 3.41 6.98 -9.84
C ARG A 16 2.95 7.36 -8.42
N GLY A 17 2.69 6.34 -7.61
CA GLY A 17 2.30 6.48 -6.22
C GLY A 17 0.81 6.76 -5.99
N ARG A 18 -0.06 6.59 -6.99
CA ARG A 18 -1.52 6.51 -6.75
C ARG A 18 -2.03 5.09 -6.94
N VAL A 19 -2.90 4.68 -6.04
CA VAL A 19 -3.50 3.34 -6.04
C VAL A 19 -4.88 3.39 -5.43
N GLY A 20 -5.79 2.56 -5.92
CA GLY A 20 -7.17 2.42 -5.48
C GLY A 20 -7.63 0.97 -5.60
N PHE A 21 -8.63 0.58 -4.81
CA PHE A 21 -9.25 -0.74 -4.92
C PHE A 21 -10.76 -0.58 -5.00
N GLY A 22 -11.44 -1.58 -5.57
CA GLY A 22 -12.88 -1.55 -5.72
C GLY A 22 -13.46 -2.94 -5.81
N THR A 23 -14.72 -3.07 -5.43
CA THR A 23 -15.47 -4.32 -5.51
C THR A 23 -16.68 -4.17 -6.40
N GLY A 24 -17.00 -5.20 -7.17
CA GLY A 24 -18.16 -5.22 -8.05
C GLY A 24 -18.84 -6.58 -8.00
N LYS A 25 -20.18 -6.58 -8.10
CA LYS A 25 -20.98 -7.81 -8.17
C LYS A 25 -21.98 -7.69 -9.31
N ALA A 26 -22.06 -8.72 -10.14
CA ALA A 26 -22.94 -8.75 -11.30
C ALA A 26 -23.31 -10.18 -11.71
N ARG A 27 -24.20 -10.32 -12.70
CA ARG A 27 -24.55 -11.64 -13.27
C ARG A 27 -23.49 -12.18 -14.22
N GLU A 28 -22.75 -11.27 -14.86
CA GLU A 28 -21.66 -11.60 -15.78
C GLU A 28 -20.32 -11.13 -15.22
N VAL A 29 -19.26 -11.89 -15.49
CA VAL A 29 -17.90 -11.57 -15.02
C VAL A 29 -17.41 -10.22 -15.56
N PRO A 30 -17.53 -9.88 -16.86
CA PRO A 30 -17.05 -8.59 -17.37
C PRO A 30 -17.77 -7.40 -16.73
N GLU A 31 -19.06 -7.55 -16.43
CA GLU A 31 -19.85 -6.51 -15.77
C GLU A 31 -19.41 -6.30 -14.32
N ALA A 32 -19.08 -7.37 -13.60
CA ALA A 32 -18.55 -7.28 -12.23
C ALA A 32 -17.18 -6.57 -12.20
N ILE A 33 -16.30 -6.88 -13.15
CA ILE A 33 -14.98 -6.26 -13.28
C ILE A 33 -15.12 -4.77 -13.62
N ARG A 34 -16.01 -4.41 -14.54
CA ARG A 34 -16.26 -3.01 -14.93
C ARG A 34 -16.68 -2.17 -13.72
N LYS A 35 -17.69 -2.63 -12.97
CA LYS A 35 -18.16 -1.99 -11.74
C LYS A 35 -17.05 -1.83 -10.71
N ALA A 36 -16.26 -2.90 -10.49
CA ALA A 36 -15.14 -2.86 -9.55
C ALA A 36 -14.06 -1.84 -9.98
N THR A 37 -13.76 -1.77 -11.28
CA THR A 37 -12.75 -0.86 -11.84
C THR A 37 -13.18 0.60 -11.73
N GLU A 38 -14.45 0.91 -12.03
CA GLU A 38 -15.00 2.25 -11.89
C GLU A 38 -14.98 2.72 -10.43
N SER A 39 -15.36 1.85 -9.50
CA SER A 39 -15.25 2.11 -8.05
C SER A 39 -13.81 2.38 -7.64
N ALA A 40 -12.87 1.53 -8.08
CA ALA A 40 -11.45 1.64 -7.72
C ALA A 40 -10.81 2.97 -8.19
N LYS A 41 -11.18 3.43 -9.39
CA LYS A 41 -10.66 4.68 -9.97
C LYS A 41 -11.13 5.92 -9.19
N ARG A 42 -12.32 5.88 -8.58
CA ARG A 42 -12.87 7.00 -7.80
C ARG A 42 -12.18 7.15 -6.44
N GLU A 43 -11.76 6.04 -5.84
CA GLU A 43 -11.20 5.99 -4.49
C GLU A 43 -9.66 5.86 -4.49
N MET A 44 -8.98 6.37 -5.52
CA MET A 44 -7.52 6.34 -5.55
C MET A 44 -6.92 7.29 -4.50
N ILE A 45 -6.00 6.76 -3.70
CA ILE A 45 -5.21 7.53 -2.73
C ILE A 45 -3.83 7.84 -3.32
N ARG A 46 -3.18 8.90 -2.82
CA ARG A 46 -1.80 9.23 -3.14
C ARG A 46 -0.87 8.88 -1.98
N VAL A 47 0.09 8.00 -2.25
CA VAL A 47 1.11 7.56 -1.30
C VAL A 47 2.44 8.26 -1.60
N PRO A 48 3.09 8.88 -0.61
CA PRO A 48 4.40 9.50 -0.80
C PRO A 48 5.49 8.43 -0.90
N LEU A 49 6.13 8.33 -2.07
CA LEU A 49 7.23 7.41 -2.33
C LEU A 49 8.59 8.11 -2.21
N ARG A 50 9.52 7.45 -1.52
CA ARG A 50 10.94 7.82 -1.50
C ARG A 50 11.56 7.44 -2.83
N GLU A 51 12.17 8.42 -3.50
CA GLU A 51 12.87 8.24 -4.79
C GLU A 51 11.98 7.62 -5.88
N GLY A 52 10.64 7.69 -5.73
CA GLY A 52 9.68 7.04 -6.61
C GLY A 52 9.70 5.51 -6.55
N ARG A 53 10.30 4.90 -5.51
CA ARG A 53 10.74 3.51 -5.54
C ARG A 53 10.33 2.67 -4.34
N THR A 54 10.38 3.26 -3.14
CA THR A 54 10.04 2.58 -1.87
C THR A 54 9.32 3.54 -0.90
N LEU A 55 8.92 3.06 0.27
CA LEU A 55 8.29 3.86 1.32
C LEU A 55 9.32 4.67 2.12
N HIS A 56 8.88 5.73 2.80
CA HIS A 56 9.75 6.58 3.62
C HIS A 56 10.14 5.99 4.99
N HIS A 57 9.36 5.02 5.48
CA HIS A 57 9.42 4.41 6.80
C HIS A 57 8.49 3.20 6.80
N ASP A 58 8.65 2.34 7.79
CA ASP A 58 7.80 1.18 8.01
C ASP A 58 6.43 1.61 8.51
N VAL A 59 5.41 0.92 8.04
CA VAL A 59 4.02 1.14 8.41
C VAL A 59 3.35 -0.19 8.68
N ALA A 60 2.35 -0.16 9.55
CA ALA A 60 1.50 -1.31 9.82
C ALA A 60 0.06 -0.90 9.61
N GLY A 61 -0.77 -1.87 9.27
CA GLY A 61 -2.18 -1.63 9.15
C GLY A 61 -3.07 -2.79 9.49
N ARG A 62 -4.32 -2.48 9.80
CA ARG A 62 -5.29 -3.46 10.30
C ARG A 62 -6.68 -3.19 9.74
N PHE A 63 -7.29 -4.27 9.24
CA PHE A 63 -8.71 -4.26 8.89
C PHE A 63 -9.36 -5.59 9.27
N GLY A 64 -10.36 -5.53 10.16
CA GLY A 64 -10.97 -6.72 10.75
C GLY A 64 -9.93 -7.65 11.38
N ALA A 65 -9.86 -8.90 10.90
CA ALA A 65 -8.89 -9.91 11.32
C ALA A 65 -7.57 -9.90 10.50
N GLY A 66 -7.46 -9.06 9.47
CA GLY A 66 -6.24 -8.89 8.69
C GLY A 66 -5.33 -7.86 9.32
N ARG A 67 -4.07 -8.22 9.58
CA ARG A 67 -3.00 -7.29 9.97
C ARG A 67 -1.90 -7.38 8.92
N VAL A 68 -1.39 -6.25 8.47
CA VAL A 68 -0.32 -6.18 7.48
C VAL A 68 0.79 -5.31 8.05
N ILE A 69 2.03 -5.78 7.94
CA ILE A 69 3.22 -4.97 8.20
C ILE A 69 3.90 -4.74 6.86
N VAL A 70 4.24 -3.49 6.57
CA VAL A 70 4.93 -3.05 5.36
C VAL A 70 6.21 -2.35 5.77
N ARG A 71 7.33 -2.80 5.22
CA ARG A 71 8.65 -2.24 5.50
C ARG A 71 9.26 -1.64 4.25
N ALA A 72 9.90 -0.49 4.41
CA ALA A 72 10.71 0.10 3.36
C ALA A 72 11.92 -0.81 3.10
N ALA A 73 12.35 -0.91 1.84
CA ALA A 73 13.41 -1.83 1.45
C ALA A 73 14.53 -1.12 0.65
N PRO A 74 15.80 -1.54 0.82
CA PRO A 74 16.91 -1.02 0.03
C PRO A 74 16.80 -1.35 -1.46
N PRO A 75 17.61 -0.71 -2.30
CA PRO A 75 17.61 -1.02 -3.71
C PRO A 75 17.96 -2.44 -4.11
N GLY A 76 17.19 -3.00 -5.03
CA GLY A 76 17.38 -4.36 -5.56
C GLY A 76 16.65 -5.44 -4.76
N THR A 77 15.84 -5.08 -3.75
CA THR A 77 15.05 -6.05 -2.97
C THR A 77 13.88 -6.59 -3.79
N GLY A 78 13.30 -5.75 -4.65
CA GLY A 78 12.07 -6.09 -5.34
C GLY A 78 10.84 -6.09 -4.41
N ILE A 79 9.72 -6.58 -4.94
CA ILE A 79 8.46 -6.68 -4.21
C ILE A 79 8.37 -8.07 -3.54
N ILE A 80 8.52 -8.12 -2.22
CA ILE A 80 8.40 -9.34 -1.41
C ILE A 80 7.13 -9.25 -0.56
N CYS A 81 6.03 -9.78 -1.06
CA CYS A 81 4.77 -9.82 -0.33
C CYS A 81 3.80 -10.90 -0.87
N GLY A 82 2.71 -11.13 -0.13
CA GLY A 82 1.64 -12.03 -0.54
C GLY A 82 0.83 -11.51 -1.75
N GLY A 83 0.28 -12.43 -2.55
CA GLY A 83 -0.35 -12.14 -3.84
C GLY A 83 -1.31 -10.94 -3.89
N PRO A 84 -2.30 -10.82 -2.98
CA PRO A 84 -3.22 -9.69 -2.99
C PRO A 84 -2.54 -8.34 -2.76
N MET A 85 -1.50 -8.29 -1.93
CA MET A 85 -0.74 -7.06 -1.66
C MET A 85 0.20 -6.73 -2.82
N ARG A 86 0.73 -7.75 -3.50
CA ARG A 86 1.60 -7.57 -4.68
C ARG A 86 0.91 -6.75 -5.76
N ALA A 87 -0.36 -7.06 -6.06
CA ALA A 87 -1.15 -6.29 -7.01
C ALA A 87 -1.26 -4.80 -6.62
N VAL A 88 -1.32 -4.49 -5.32
CA VAL A 88 -1.34 -3.10 -4.82
C VAL A 88 0.00 -2.42 -5.05
N PHE A 89 1.12 -3.06 -4.69
CA PHE A 89 2.44 -2.44 -4.84
C PHE A 89 2.88 -2.29 -6.30
N GLU A 90 2.60 -3.30 -7.13
CA GLU A 90 2.92 -3.27 -8.57
C GLU A 90 2.14 -2.17 -9.29
N THR A 91 0.82 -2.09 -9.08
CA THR A 91 0.00 -1.05 -9.73
C THR A 91 0.29 0.36 -9.21
N MET A 92 0.71 0.50 -7.94
CA MET A 92 1.15 1.77 -7.37
C MET A 92 2.49 2.25 -7.96
N GLY A 93 3.32 1.34 -8.49
CA GLY A 93 4.65 1.64 -9.02
C GLY A 93 5.79 1.54 -8.01
N VAL A 94 5.59 0.83 -6.89
CA VAL A 94 6.66 0.54 -5.94
C VAL A 94 7.55 -0.54 -6.52
N GLN A 95 8.87 -0.37 -6.42
CA GLN A 95 9.84 -1.35 -6.90
C GLN A 95 10.35 -2.21 -5.74
N ASP A 96 10.54 -1.63 -4.54
CA ASP A 96 11.14 -2.32 -3.41
C ASP A 96 10.31 -2.17 -2.15
N VAL A 97 9.81 -3.29 -1.66
CA VAL A 97 9.01 -3.35 -0.43
C VAL A 97 8.97 -4.77 0.10
N VAL A 98 9.02 -4.89 1.43
CA VAL A 98 8.79 -6.16 2.12
C VAL A 98 7.49 -6.03 2.91
N ALA A 99 6.51 -6.88 2.64
CA ALA A 99 5.25 -6.86 3.37
C ALA A 99 4.79 -8.26 3.77
N LYS A 100 4.26 -8.36 4.99
CA LYS A 100 3.76 -9.61 5.57
C LYS A 100 2.36 -9.41 6.12
N SER A 101 1.45 -10.31 5.76
CA SER A 101 0.17 -10.46 6.46
C SER A 101 0.34 -11.34 7.69
N ILE A 102 -0.22 -10.90 8.82
CA ILE A 102 -0.23 -11.60 10.10
C ILE A 102 -1.69 -11.87 10.48
N GLY A 103 -2.04 -13.14 10.62
CA GLY A 103 -3.40 -13.57 10.90
C GLY A 103 -4.15 -13.95 9.63
N SER A 104 -5.22 -13.23 9.28
CA SER A 104 -6.10 -13.61 8.17
C SER A 104 -5.44 -13.51 6.79
N ALA A 105 -5.61 -14.56 5.99
CA ALA A 105 -5.21 -14.61 4.58
C ALA A 105 -6.33 -14.20 3.60
N ASN A 106 -7.45 -13.68 4.08
CA ASN A 106 -8.55 -13.24 3.22
C ASN A 106 -8.13 -12.03 2.36
N PRO A 107 -8.15 -12.13 1.01
CA PRO A 107 -7.72 -11.06 0.12
C PRO A 107 -8.41 -9.70 0.36
N HIS A 108 -9.70 -9.71 0.71
CA HIS A 108 -10.44 -8.47 1.00
C HIS A 108 -9.87 -7.74 2.21
N ASN A 109 -9.59 -8.47 3.29
CA ASN A 109 -9.05 -7.89 4.52
C ASN A 109 -7.60 -7.49 4.33
N MET A 110 -6.82 -8.29 3.59
CA MET A 110 -5.43 -7.98 3.28
C MET A 110 -5.31 -6.67 2.51
N ILE A 111 -6.05 -6.50 1.41
CA ILE A 111 -6.02 -5.27 0.61
C ILE A 111 -6.45 -4.07 1.47
N LYS A 112 -7.57 -4.17 2.20
CA LYS A 112 -8.02 -3.07 3.06
C LYS A 112 -7.02 -2.71 4.16
N ALA A 113 -6.40 -3.71 4.79
CA ALA A 113 -5.34 -3.49 5.78
C ALA A 113 -4.08 -2.86 5.16
N THR A 114 -3.73 -3.23 3.93
CA THR A 114 -2.63 -2.58 3.19
C THR A 114 -2.96 -1.11 2.88
N PHE A 115 -4.18 -0.81 2.46
CA PHE A 115 -4.60 0.58 2.19
C PHE A 115 -4.60 1.45 3.46
N GLU A 116 -5.01 0.88 4.60
CA GLU A 116 -4.93 1.58 5.88
C GLU A 116 -3.46 1.84 6.26
N ALA A 117 -2.57 0.85 6.09
CA ALA A 117 -1.13 1.04 6.30
C ALA A 117 -0.56 2.13 5.37
N LEU A 118 -0.91 2.13 4.09
CA LEU A 118 -0.43 3.11 3.11
C LEU A 118 -0.95 4.53 3.37
N THR A 119 -2.14 4.66 3.94
CA THR A 119 -2.71 5.97 4.31
C THR A 119 -1.96 6.59 5.49
N SER A 120 -1.36 5.76 6.35
CA SER A 120 -0.50 6.22 7.43
C SER A 120 0.86 6.75 6.96
N CYS A 121 1.24 6.50 5.70
CA CYS A 121 2.53 6.91 5.17
C CYS A 121 2.68 8.44 5.10
N MET A 122 3.63 9.01 5.84
CA MET A 122 3.96 10.43 5.77
C MET A 122 5.27 10.70 5.01
N SER A 123 5.29 11.78 4.24
CA SER A 123 6.53 12.31 3.66
C SER A 123 7.29 13.12 4.71
N PRO A 124 8.64 13.21 4.64
CA PRO A 124 9.42 14.08 5.52
C PRO A 124 8.91 15.52 5.53
N ARG A 125 8.48 16.02 4.36
CA ARG A 125 7.88 17.35 4.21
C ARG A 125 6.55 17.48 4.95
N GLY A 126 5.70 16.45 4.88
CA GLY A 126 4.43 16.42 5.63
C GLY A 126 4.65 16.40 7.15
N VAL A 127 5.63 15.65 7.62
CA VAL A 127 5.98 15.62 9.06
C VAL A 127 6.58 16.96 9.52
N ALA A 128 7.45 17.57 8.72
CA ALA A 128 8.02 18.89 8.99
C ALA A 128 6.94 19.96 9.14
N ALA A 129 6.00 20.00 8.19
CA ALA A 129 4.88 20.95 8.23
C ALA A 129 4.01 20.76 9.47
N LYS A 130 3.71 19.50 9.86
CA LYS A 130 2.94 19.21 11.08
C LYS A 130 3.67 19.59 12.37
N ARG A 131 5.00 19.49 12.38
CA ARG A 131 5.82 19.74 13.58
C ARG A 131 6.42 21.14 13.66
N GLY A 132 6.25 21.98 12.62
CA GLY A 132 6.83 23.33 12.57
C GLY A 132 8.36 23.37 12.48
N ILE A 133 9.00 22.27 12.05
CA ILE A 133 10.47 22.15 11.98
C ILE A 133 10.95 22.08 10.54
N LYS A 134 12.22 22.42 10.30
CA LYS A 134 12.81 22.34 8.95
C LYS A 134 12.93 20.88 8.50
N VAL A 135 12.69 20.64 7.20
CA VAL A 135 12.79 19.28 6.61
C VAL A 135 14.18 18.68 6.82
N GLY A 136 15.24 19.50 6.74
CA GLY A 136 16.61 19.06 6.94
C GLY A 136 16.87 18.41 8.31
N GLU A 137 16.21 18.90 9.37
CA GLU A 137 16.35 18.33 10.73
C GLU A 137 15.69 16.96 10.87
N ILE A 138 14.66 16.67 10.06
CA ILE A 138 14.00 15.36 10.04
C ILE A 138 14.86 14.35 9.28
N VAL A 139 15.49 14.78 8.18
CA VAL A 139 16.31 13.91 7.35
C VAL A 139 17.65 13.61 8.04
N SER A 140 18.28 14.59 8.71
CA SER A 140 19.55 14.39 9.42
C SER A 140 19.43 13.43 10.61
N ARG A 141 18.32 13.47 11.35
CA ARG A 141 18.04 12.51 12.43
C ARG A 141 17.89 11.07 11.92
N ARG A 142 17.42 10.90 10.67
CA ARG A 142 17.27 9.59 10.05
C ARG A 142 18.63 8.97 9.68
N SER A 143 19.55 9.75 9.12
CA SER A 143 20.90 9.25 8.79
C SER A 143 21.66 8.84 10.05
N GLY A 144 21.47 9.55 11.17
CA GLY A 144 22.04 9.16 12.47
C GLY A 144 21.49 7.85 13.02
N SER A 145 20.18 7.60 12.88
CA SER A 145 19.55 6.36 13.36
C SER A 145 19.81 5.15 12.45
N ALA A 146 20.02 5.35 11.14
CA ALA A 146 20.36 4.27 10.22
C ALA A 146 21.80 3.76 10.42
N ALA A 147 22.74 4.66 10.76
CA ALA A 147 24.12 4.29 11.10
C ALA A 147 24.22 3.51 12.43
N ALA A 148 23.32 3.76 13.38
CA ALA A 148 23.28 3.05 14.66
C ALA A 148 22.71 1.62 14.58
N ALA A 149 21.92 1.30 13.54
CA ALA A 149 21.28 -0.01 13.37
C ALA A 149 22.09 -1.00 12.50
N SER A 150 23.18 -0.54 11.88
CA SER A 150 24.08 -1.36 11.04
C SER A 150 25.38 -1.73 11.77
N GLY A 151 25.48 -1.45 13.07
CA GLY A 151 26.64 -1.75 13.91
C GLY A 151 26.26 -2.68 15.05
N GLU A 152 25.88 -3.91 14.73
CA GLU A 152 25.87 -5.09 15.62
C GLU A 152 25.98 -6.35 14.76
#